data_AF-A0A0W7YK79-F1
#
_entry.id   AF-A0A0W7YK79-F1
#
_cell.length_a   1.000
_cell.length_b   1.000
_cell.length_c   1.000
_cell.angle_alpha   90.00
_cell.angle_beta   90.00
_cell.angle_gamma   90.00
#
_symmetry.space_group_name_H-M   'P 1'
#
loop_
_entity.id
_entity.type
_entity.pdbx_description
1 polymer ?
#
loop_
_entity_poly.entity_id
_entity_poly.type
_entity_poly.pdbx_seq_one_letter_code
_entity_poly.pdbx_strand_id
1 'polypeptide(L)'
;MTKKTYIIAEAGVNHNGSLKLAKELVKVAKDAGADAVKFQTFKAEKLVTKQAKQADYQIENLGGDTSQFAMLKKLELTYEEFVELQSFCEFQKIEFLSTPFDFESVDFLLEELVMPTVKIPSGELTNAPFIHYIATKRKPIILSTGMATIEEIHEALAFISYGLAKTKEDVKLEQVYAFYSTEEAKEVLKKYVTLLHCTTQYPAPMDSINLHAMNEMKKVFQLPIGLSDHSEGIHIPITAVGMGATVIEKHFTLDKTLEGPDHVASLNPDELNAMIQGIIDVEQALGDGIKNPTSVELQNRIPARKSLVAKKSIQVGEIFSSSNLTIKRPGDGIEPSKYWSYIGQISSKSYNEDELIDE
;
A
#
# COMPACT_ATOMS: atom_id res chain seq x y z
N MET A 1 5.55 -16.52 5.50
CA MET A 1 6.12 -15.16 5.48
C MET A 1 5.12 -14.29 4.75
N THR A 2 4.63 -13.22 5.39
CA THR A 2 3.85 -12.19 4.72
C THR A 2 4.69 -11.61 3.58
N LYS A 3 4.08 -11.42 2.40
CA LYS A 3 4.78 -10.84 1.25
C LYS A 3 5.06 -9.37 1.58
N LYS A 4 6.32 -8.95 1.52
CA LYS A 4 6.73 -7.56 1.72
C LYS A 4 6.00 -6.65 0.71
N THR A 5 5.43 -5.55 1.20
CA THR A 5 4.83 -4.47 0.42
C THR A 5 5.92 -3.79 -0.40
N TYR A 6 5.64 -3.53 -1.67
CA TYR A 6 6.54 -2.80 -2.54
C TYR A 6 6.27 -1.29 -2.43
N ILE A 7 7.28 -0.52 -2.02
CA ILE A 7 7.13 0.90 -1.72
C ILE A 7 7.79 1.75 -2.80
N ILE A 8 6.98 2.60 -3.44
CA ILE A 8 7.37 3.55 -4.48
C ILE A 8 7.38 4.96 -3.87
N ALA A 9 8.57 5.55 -3.78
CA ALA A 9 8.74 6.97 -3.49
C ALA A 9 8.55 7.75 -4.81
N GLU A 10 7.39 8.41 -4.96
CA GLU A 10 7.07 9.19 -6.15
C GLU A 10 7.73 10.57 -6.08
N ALA A 11 8.83 10.74 -6.82
CA ALA A 11 9.44 12.04 -7.04
C ALA A 11 8.60 12.88 -8.01
N GLY A 12 7.89 12.23 -8.93
CA GLY A 12 7.03 12.89 -9.91
C GLY A 12 7.79 13.96 -10.67
N VAL A 13 7.35 15.22 -10.52
CA VAL A 13 7.99 16.42 -11.08
C VAL A 13 8.68 17.30 -10.04
N ASN A 14 8.82 16.86 -8.78
CA ASN A 14 9.45 17.64 -7.67
C ASN A 14 10.96 17.89 -7.86
N HIS A 15 11.53 17.40 -8.95
CA HIS A 15 12.89 17.76 -9.38
C HIS A 15 12.92 19.12 -10.09
N ASN A 16 11.78 19.74 -10.37
CA ASN A 16 11.66 21.08 -10.94
C ASN A 16 12.49 21.28 -12.23
N GLY A 17 12.50 20.27 -13.11
CA GLY A 17 13.31 20.29 -14.34
C GLY A 17 14.82 20.24 -14.13
N SER A 18 15.30 19.83 -12.95
CA SER A 18 16.72 19.72 -12.63
C SER A 18 17.16 18.29 -12.39
N LEU A 19 18.05 17.77 -13.24
CA LEU A 19 18.69 16.46 -13.03
C LEU A 19 19.45 16.38 -11.69
N LYS A 20 20.03 17.50 -11.23
CA LYS A 20 20.71 17.55 -9.93
C LYS A 20 19.73 17.27 -8.78
N LEU A 21 18.59 17.95 -8.77
CA LEU A 21 17.54 17.73 -7.76
C LEU A 21 16.96 16.33 -7.87
N ALA A 22 16.76 15.81 -9.09
CA ALA A 22 16.32 14.43 -9.30
C ALA A 22 17.27 13.43 -8.62
N LYS A 23 18.59 13.59 -8.75
CA LYS A 23 19.58 12.73 -8.07
C LYS A 23 19.58 12.89 -6.54
N GLU A 24 19.27 14.08 -6.03
CA GLU A 24 19.11 14.29 -4.59
C GLU A 24 17.88 13.55 -4.06
N LEU A 25 16.75 13.59 -4.79
CA LEU A 25 15.54 12.81 -4.49
C LEU A 25 15.82 11.30 -4.49
N VAL A 26 16.60 10.79 -5.44
CA VAL A 26 17.03 9.37 -5.47
C VAL A 26 17.73 8.97 -4.17
N LYS A 27 18.64 9.81 -3.65
CA LYS A 27 19.34 9.52 -2.39
C LYS A 27 18.38 9.49 -1.22
N VAL A 28 17.47 10.46 -1.11
CA VAL A 28 16.45 10.51 -0.05
C VAL A 28 15.57 9.26 -0.07
N ALA A 29 15.07 8.87 -1.25
CA ALA A 29 14.26 7.65 -1.38
C ALA A 29 15.05 6.39 -0.96
N LYS A 30 16.34 6.32 -1.35
CA LYS A 30 17.21 5.21 -0.99
C LYS A 30 17.47 5.14 0.51
N ASP A 31 17.81 6.26 1.12
CA ASP A 31 18.16 6.37 2.55
C ASP A 31 16.93 6.06 3.43
N ALA A 32 15.73 6.44 2.99
CA ALA A 32 14.48 6.09 3.67
C ALA A 32 14.08 4.60 3.52
N GLY A 33 14.72 3.86 2.62
CA GLY A 33 14.49 2.43 2.41
C GLY A 33 13.38 2.08 1.41
N ALA A 34 13.03 2.99 0.48
CA ALA A 34 12.07 2.70 -0.58
C ALA A 34 12.61 1.62 -1.53
N ASP A 35 11.72 0.83 -2.12
CA ASP A 35 12.09 -0.20 -3.09
C ASP A 35 12.36 0.42 -4.47
N ALA A 36 11.56 1.44 -4.83
CA ALA A 36 11.71 2.22 -6.05
C ALA A 36 11.55 3.72 -5.83
N VAL A 37 12.19 4.49 -6.71
CA VAL A 37 11.93 5.91 -6.90
C VAL A 37 11.32 6.12 -8.28
N LYS A 38 10.18 6.81 -8.33
CA LYS A 38 9.40 6.99 -9.56
C LYS A 38 9.39 8.45 -10.02
N PHE A 39 9.57 8.64 -11.32
CA PHE A 39 9.50 9.92 -12.02
C PHE A 39 8.37 9.93 -13.06
N GLN A 40 8.26 11.02 -13.81
CA GLN A 40 7.31 11.18 -14.91
C GLN A 40 8.05 11.56 -16.19
N THR A 41 7.86 10.79 -17.27
CA THR A 41 8.51 11.04 -18.56
C THR A 41 7.44 11.44 -19.57
N PHE A 42 7.53 12.68 -20.05
CA PHE A 42 6.58 13.27 -20.98
C PHE A 42 7.25 14.29 -21.87
N LYS A 43 6.66 14.50 -23.05
CA LYS A 43 6.87 15.71 -23.86
C LYS A 43 5.60 16.56 -23.77
N ALA A 44 5.72 17.77 -23.22
CA ALA A 44 4.59 18.67 -22.97
C ALA A 44 3.78 18.93 -24.24
N GLU A 45 4.43 19.05 -25.40
CA GLU A 45 3.76 19.19 -26.70
C GLU A 45 2.92 17.99 -27.16
N LYS A 46 3.14 16.82 -26.60
CA LYS A 46 2.38 15.59 -26.88
C LYS A 46 1.34 15.27 -25.80
N LEU A 47 1.57 15.75 -24.58
CA LEU A 47 0.72 15.50 -23.43
C LEU A 47 -0.46 16.47 -23.34
N VAL A 48 -0.20 17.78 -23.52
CA VAL A 48 -1.24 18.81 -23.33
C VAL A 48 -1.34 19.76 -24.52
N THR A 49 -2.55 20.21 -24.79
CA THR A 49 -2.75 21.31 -25.73
C THR A 49 -2.20 22.61 -25.16
N LYS A 50 -1.83 23.57 -26.02
CA LYS A 50 -1.35 24.89 -25.57
C LYS A 50 -2.40 25.69 -24.78
N GLN A 51 -3.68 25.32 -24.91
CA GLN A 51 -4.83 25.92 -24.23
C GLN A 51 -5.29 25.11 -23.02
N ALA A 52 -4.64 23.99 -22.70
CA ALA A 52 -4.99 23.19 -21.54
C ALA A 52 -4.83 24.04 -20.27
N LYS A 53 -5.90 24.06 -19.47
CA LYS A 53 -5.93 24.75 -18.19
C LYS A 53 -5.27 23.89 -17.13
N GLN A 54 -4.61 24.55 -16.19
CA GLN A 54 -4.16 23.89 -14.97
C GLN A 54 -5.37 23.38 -14.18
N ALA A 55 -5.18 22.29 -13.43
CA ALA A 55 -6.17 21.87 -12.45
C ALA A 55 -6.21 22.87 -11.29
N ASP A 56 -7.34 22.96 -10.58
CA ASP A 56 -7.52 23.96 -9.51
C ASP A 56 -6.41 23.87 -8.45
N TYR A 57 -6.03 22.65 -8.02
CA TYR A 57 -4.94 22.46 -7.07
C TYR A 57 -3.58 22.97 -7.58
N GLN A 58 -3.34 22.91 -8.89
CA GLN A 58 -2.08 23.40 -9.50
C GLN A 58 -2.04 24.93 -9.47
N ILE A 59 -3.18 25.58 -9.73
CA ILE A 59 -3.31 27.04 -9.66
C ILE A 59 -3.11 27.52 -8.22
N GLU A 60 -3.74 26.84 -7.26
CA GLU A 60 -3.62 27.13 -5.82
C GLU A 60 -2.17 26.96 -5.34
N ASN A 61 -1.52 25.86 -5.69
CA ASN A 61 -0.15 25.55 -5.23
C ASN A 61 0.92 26.44 -5.87
N LEU A 62 0.71 26.90 -7.11
CA LEU A 62 1.65 27.77 -7.82
C LEU A 62 1.37 29.27 -7.64
N GLY A 63 0.23 29.63 -7.03
CA GLY A 63 -0.11 31.02 -6.75
C GLY A 63 -0.42 31.88 -7.99
N GLY A 64 -0.81 31.27 -9.11
CA GLY A 64 -1.14 31.99 -10.34
C GLY A 64 -1.60 31.11 -11.49
N ASP A 65 -2.39 31.69 -12.41
CA ASP A 65 -2.87 31.02 -13.63
C ASP A 65 -1.82 31.16 -14.75
N THR A 66 -1.24 30.03 -15.14
CA THR A 66 -0.46 29.88 -16.36
C THR A 66 -1.06 28.74 -17.21
N SER A 67 -0.65 28.58 -18.47
CA SER A 67 -1.10 27.38 -19.19
C SER A 67 -0.42 26.13 -18.62
N GLN A 68 -1.14 25.01 -18.56
CA GLN A 68 -0.58 23.73 -18.11
C GLN A 68 0.63 23.31 -18.97
N PHE A 69 0.59 23.64 -20.26
CA PHE A 69 1.72 23.48 -21.18
C PHE A 69 2.97 24.23 -20.71
N ALA A 70 2.85 25.52 -20.34
CA ALA A 70 4.00 26.32 -19.93
C ALA A 70 4.62 25.82 -18.61
N MET A 71 3.78 25.33 -17.69
CA MET A 71 4.22 24.68 -16.46
C MET A 71 4.99 23.39 -16.77
N LEU A 72 4.36 22.45 -17.49
CA LEU A 72 4.97 21.15 -17.81
C LEU A 72 6.26 21.30 -18.61
N LYS A 73 6.33 22.27 -19.54
CA LYS A 73 7.55 22.49 -20.34
C LYS A 73 8.78 22.84 -19.51
N LYS A 74 8.60 23.50 -18.36
CA LYS A 74 9.72 23.80 -17.43
C LYS A 74 10.16 22.59 -16.61
N LEU A 75 9.32 21.56 -16.52
CA LEU A 75 9.53 20.38 -15.70
C LEU A 75 10.10 19.20 -16.51
N GLU A 76 10.24 19.34 -17.83
CA GLU A 76 10.82 18.30 -18.67
C GLU A 76 12.29 18.03 -18.31
N LEU A 77 12.65 16.75 -18.29
CA LEU A 77 14.03 16.28 -18.41
C LEU A 77 14.21 15.62 -19.79
N THR A 78 15.40 15.72 -20.36
CA THR A 78 15.69 15.06 -21.64
C THR A 78 15.86 13.55 -21.46
N TYR A 79 15.80 12.80 -22.56
CA TYR A 79 16.04 11.36 -22.53
C TYR A 79 17.45 11.02 -22.08
N GLU A 80 18.46 11.82 -22.45
CA GLU A 80 19.84 11.67 -21.97
C GLU A 80 19.92 11.86 -20.46
N GLU A 81 19.17 12.83 -19.91
CA GLU A 81 19.09 13.03 -18.46
C GLU A 81 18.40 11.85 -17.77
N PHE A 82 17.38 11.24 -18.38
CA PHE A 82 16.76 10.02 -17.86
C PHE A 82 17.70 8.80 -17.90
N VAL A 83 18.52 8.65 -18.95
CA VAL A 83 19.57 7.61 -19.01
C VAL A 83 20.57 7.80 -17.87
N GLU A 84 21.01 9.03 -17.63
CA GLU A 84 21.93 9.36 -16.54
C GLU A 84 21.29 9.13 -15.17
N LEU A 85 20.00 9.45 -15.02
CA LEU A 85 19.25 9.26 -13.80
C LEU A 85 19.02 7.77 -13.48
N GLN A 86 18.70 6.93 -14.47
CA GLN A 86 18.59 5.48 -14.30
C GLN A 86 19.95 4.90 -13.85
N SER A 87 21.03 5.26 -14.53
CA SER A 87 22.39 4.83 -14.17
C SER A 87 22.75 5.22 -12.72
N PHE A 88 22.29 6.39 -12.29
CA PHE A 88 22.46 6.85 -10.92
C PHE A 88 21.65 6.01 -9.92
N CYS A 89 20.40 5.65 -10.23
CA CYS A 89 19.58 4.77 -9.41
C CYS A 89 20.20 3.37 -9.26
N GLU A 90 20.71 2.81 -10.36
CA GLU A 90 21.44 1.54 -10.34
C GLU A 90 22.66 1.58 -9.42
N PHE A 91 23.45 2.66 -9.50
CA PHE A 91 24.59 2.87 -8.60
C PHE A 91 24.16 2.99 -7.13
N GLN A 92 23.04 3.68 -6.84
CA GLN A 92 22.48 3.79 -5.49
C GLN A 92 21.75 2.51 -5.02
N LYS A 93 21.55 1.53 -5.92
CA LYS A 93 20.82 0.28 -5.66
C LYS A 93 19.38 0.53 -5.20
N ILE A 94 18.67 1.37 -5.94
CA ILE A 94 17.21 1.57 -5.86
C ILE A 94 16.62 1.40 -7.26
N GLU A 95 15.44 0.80 -7.36
CA GLU A 95 14.80 0.60 -8.66
C GLU A 95 14.35 1.95 -9.24
N PHE A 96 14.73 2.22 -10.49
CA PHE A 96 14.23 3.36 -11.24
C PHE A 96 12.89 3.00 -11.88
N LEU A 97 11.88 3.83 -11.65
CA LEU A 97 10.62 3.79 -12.36
C LEU A 97 10.31 5.16 -12.97
N SER A 98 9.53 5.16 -14.04
CA SER A 98 8.92 6.37 -14.58
C SER A 98 7.57 6.07 -15.22
N THR A 99 6.71 7.08 -15.23
CA THR A 99 5.37 7.01 -15.83
C THR A 99 5.42 7.65 -17.22
N PRO A 100 5.20 6.91 -18.32
CA PRO A 100 5.10 7.50 -19.65
C PRO A 100 3.74 8.17 -19.85
N PHE A 101 3.73 9.29 -20.56
CA PHE A 101 2.51 10.02 -20.92
C PHE A 101 2.30 10.18 -22.44
N ASP A 102 3.17 9.57 -23.25
CA ASP A 102 3.03 9.52 -24.70
C ASP A 102 3.73 8.28 -25.27
N PHE A 103 3.38 7.89 -26.50
CA PHE A 103 3.89 6.67 -27.13
C PHE A 103 5.42 6.64 -27.26
N GLU A 104 6.07 7.78 -27.50
CA GLU A 104 7.53 7.81 -27.61
C GLU A 104 8.18 7.59 -26.24
N SER A 105 7.59 8.16 -25.19
CA SER A 105 8.02 7.90 -23.81
C SER A 105 7.82 6.43 -23.41
N VAL A 106 6.79 5.74 -23.94
CA VAL A 106 6.60 4.29 -23.72
C VAL A 106 7.75 3.49 -24.34
N ASP A 107 8.09 3.76 -25.60
CA ASP A 107 9.17 3.05 -26.31
C ASP A 107 10.52 3.30 -25.63
N PHE A 108 10.83 4.56 -25.33
CA PHE A 108 12.04 4.94 -24.63
C PHE A 108 12.17 4.22 -23.28
N LEU A 109 11.14 4.27 -22.43
CA LEU A 109 11.23 3.67 -21.10
C LEU A 109 11.28 2.13 -21.14
N LEU A 110 10.46 1.48 -21.97
CA LEU A 110 10.25 0.03 -21.89
C LEU A 110 11.16 -0.78 -22.82
N GLU A 111 11.63 -0.19 -23.91
CA GLU A 111 12.49 -0.84 -24.91
C GLU A 111 13.93 -0.34 -24.84
N GLU A 112 14.18 0.97 -24.70
CA GLU A 112 15.54 1.51 -24.66
C GLU A 112 16.15 1.45 -23.24
N LEU A 113 15.46 2.01 -22.24
CA LEU A 113 15.89 1.92 -20.83
C LEU A 113 15.58 0.55 -20.21
N VAL A 114 14.79 -0.28 -20.89
CA VAL A 114 14.41 -1.64 -20.45
C VAL A 114 13.79 -1.64 -19.03
N MET A 115 13.03 -0.60 -18.70
CA MET A 115 12.38 -0.47 -17.40
C MET A 115 11.51 -1.72 -17.12
N PRO A 116 11.64 -2.34 -15.93
CA PRO A 116 11.09 -3.67 -15.67
C PRO A 116 9.57 -3.65 -15.50
N THR A 117 9.01 -2.55 -14.99
CA THR A 117 7.58 -2.39 -14.66
C THR A 117 7.13 -1.03 -15.15
N VAL A 118 5.90 -0.94 -15.68
CA VAL A 118 5.31 0.33 -16.12
C VAL A 118 4.20 0.77 -15.18
N LYS A 119 4.21 2.06 -14.85
CA LYS A 119 3.11 2.72 -14.15
C LYS A 119 2.18 3.37 -15.18
N ILE A 120 0.88 3.12 -15.09
CA ILE A 120 -0.16 3.85 -15.83
C ILE A 120 -0.89 4.76 -14.82
N PRO A 121 -0.89 6.09 -15.01
CA PRO A 121 -1.51 7.03 -14.08
C PRO A 121 -3.03 7.06 -14.28
N SER A 122 -3.76 7.58 -13.29
CA SER A 122 -5.23 7.62 -13.33
C SER A 122 -5.80 8.45 -14.47
N GLY A 123 -5.10 9.50 -14.89
CA GLY A 123 -5.50 10.31 -16.05
C GLY A 123 -5.51 9.56 -17.38
N GLU A 124 -4.79 8.44 -17.50
CA GLU A 124 -4.70 7.65 -18.73
C GLU A 124 -5.56 6.38 -18.69
N LEU A 125 -6.30 6.12 -17.60
CA LEU A 125 -7.04 4.88 -17.40
C LEU A 125 -8.07 4.63 -18.51
N THR A 126 -8.72 5.67 -19.00
CA THR A 126 -9.73 5.60 -20.08
C THR A 126 -9.11 5.78 -21.48
N ASN A 127 -7.80 5.97 -21.59
CA ASN A 127 -7.09 6.09 -22.86
C ASN A 127 -6.79 4.69 -23.44
N ALA A 128 -7.86 4.01 -23.88
CA ALA A 128 -7.82 2.64 -24.37
C ALA A 128 -6.70 2.35 -25.41
N PRO A 129 -6.47 3.19 -26.44
CA PRO A 129 -5.37 2.98 -27.38
C PRO A 129 -3.98 3.01 -26.71
N PHE A 130 -3.77 3.91 -25.75
CA PHE A 130 -2.50 4.08 -25.06
C PHE A 130 -2.20 2.93 -24.09
N ILE A 131 -3.17 2.57 -23.23
CA ILE A 131 -2.99 1.46 -22.28
C ILE A 131 -2.88 0.11 -23.00
N HIS A 132 -3.59 -0.09 -24.12
CA HIS A 132 -3.42 -1.26 -24.97
C HIS A 132 -2.01 -1.33 -25.54
N TYR A 133 -1.50 -0.21 -26.06
CA TYR A 133 -0.14 -0.13 -26.59
C TYR A 133 0.92 -0.45 -25.55
N ILE A 134 0.82 0.13 -24.35
CA ILE A 134 1.68 -0.20 -23.20
C ILE A 134 1.64 -1.70 -22.92
N ALA A 135 0.45 -2.30 -22.88
CA ALA A 135 0.27 -3.72 -22.65
C ALA A 135 0.94 -4.61 -23.70
N THR A 136 1.04 -4.17 -24.97
CA THR A 136 1.76 -4.95 -26.01
C THR A 136 3.24 -5.14 -25.72
N LYS A 137 3.84 -4.27 -24.89
CA LYS A 137 5.25 -4.37 -24.47
C LYS A 137 5.49 -5.49 -23.45
N ARG A 138 4.40 -6.09 -22.92
CA ARG A 138 4.42 -7.26 -22.02
C ARG A 138 5.32 -7.09 -20.78
N LYS A 139 5.33 -5.88 -20.23
CA LYS A 139 5.91 -5.58 -18.91
C LYS A 139 4.82 -5.70 -17.83
N PRO A 140 5.17 -6.05 -16.58
CA PRO A 140 4.31 -5.80 -15.43
C PRO A 140 3.76 -4.37 -15.42
N ILE A 141 2.48 -4.21 -15.07
CA ILE A 141 1.72 -2.97 -15.09
C ILE A 141 1.20 -2.68 -13.68
N ILE A 142 1.46 -1.47 -13.20
CA ILE A 142 0.81 -0.88 -12.04
C ILE A 142 -0.18 0.17 -12.56
N LEU A 143 -1.48 -0.02 -12.36
CA LEU A 143 -2.54 0.87 -12.87
C LEU A 143 -3.22 1.60 -11.72
N SER A 144 -3.12 2.94 -11.66
CA SER A 144 -3.89 3.71 -10.67
C SER A 144 -5.30 3.97 -11.16
N THR A 145 -6.28 3.93 -10.25
CA THR A 145 -7.71 3.98 -10.60
C THR A 145 -8.45 5.19 -9.98
N GLY A 146 -7.75 6.28 -9.66
CA GLY A 146 -8.39 7.52 -9.24
C GLY A 146 -9.34 8.06 -10.31
N MET A 147 -10.42 8.71 -9.89
CA MET A 147 -11.52 9.21 -10.73
C MET A 147 -12.36 8.14 -11.45
N ALA A 148 -11.94 6.87 -11.42
CA ALA A 148 -12.59 5.81 -12.19
C ALA A 148 -13.74 5.13 -11.44
N THR A 149 -14.74 4.71 -12.21
CA THR A 149 -15.79 3.76 -11.82
C THR A 149 -15.32 2.31 -11.97
N ILE A 150 -16.06 1.35 -11.42
CA ILE A 150 -15.77 -0.08 -11.59
C ILE A 150 -15.84 -0.49 -13.07
N GLU A 151 -16.78 0.09 -13.82
CA GLU A 151 -16.97 -0.15 -15.24
C GLU A 151 -15.78 0.33 -16.07
N GLU A 152 -15.26 1.53 -15.79
CA GLU A 152 -14.07 2.07 -16.47
C GLU A 152 -12.82 1.22 -16.17
N ILE A 153 -12.69 0.69 -14.95
CA ILE A 153 -11.60 -0.24 -14.62
C ILE A 153 -11.75 -1.55 -15.39
N HIS A 154 -12.96 -2.09 -15.53
CA HIS A 154 -13.20 -3.27 -16.37
C HIS A 154 -12.84 -3.03 -17.83
N GLU A 155 -13.21 -1.88 -18.38
CA GLU A 155 -12.85 -1.50 -19.76
C GLU A 155 -11.31 -1.42 -19.92
N ALA A 156 -10.62 -0.75 -19.00
CA ALA A 156 -9.17 -0.66 -19.01
C ALA A 156 -8.50 -2.05 -18.97
N LEU A 157 -8.98 -2.93 -18.08
CA LEU A 157 -8.48 -4.30 -17.95
C LEU A 157 -8.76 -5.15 -19.20
N ALA A 158 -9.87 -4.90 -19.91
CA ALA A 158 -10.17 -5.58 -21.17
C ALA A 158 -9.09 -5.25 -22.22
N PHE A 159 -8.80 -3.97 -22.44
CA PHE A 159 -7.75 -3.54 -23.38
C PHE A 159 -6.36 -3.99 -22.95
N ILE A 160 -6.03 -3.93 -21.65
CA ILE A 160 -4.73 -4.40 -21.12
C ILE A 160 -4.58 -5.91 -21.34
N SER A 161 -5.58 -6.72 -20.99
CA SER A 161 -5.52 -8.18 -21.16
C SER A 161 -5.37 -8.56 -22.64
N TYR A 162 -6.10 -7.88 -23.53
CA TYR A 162 -6.01 -8.09 -24.96
C TYR A 162 -4.62 -7.72 -25.49
N GLY A 163 -4.09 -6.54 -25.14
CA GLY A 163 -2.74 -6.12 -25.54
C GLY A 163 -1.65 -7.06 -25.05
N LEU A 164 -1.76 -7.60 -23.83
CA LEU A 164 -0.80 -8.57 -23.28
C LEU A 164 -0.83 -9.91 -24.04
N ALA A 165 -2.01 -10.38 -24.45
CA ALA A 165 -2.21 -11.70 -25.04
C ALA A 165 -2.11 -11.71 -26.58
N LYS A 166 -2.64 -10.69 -27.24
CA LYS A 166 -2.85 -10.61 -28.70
C LYS A 166 -2.03 -9.49 -29.34
N THR A 167 -0.75 -9.39 -28.98
CA THR A 167 0.16 -8.27 -29.33
C THR A 167 0.32 -7.95 -30.82
N LYS A 168 -0.14 -8.83 -31.73
CA LYS A 168 0.01 -8.69 -33.20
C LYS A 168 -1.34 -8.67 -33.93
N GLU A 169 -2.45 -8.70 -33.20
CA GLU A 169 -3.78 -8.68 -33.79
C GLU A 169 -4.32 -7.24 -33.84
N ASP A 170 -5.14 -6.96 -34.85
CA ASP A 170 -5.86 -5.68 -34.93
C ASP A 170 -6.90 -5.59 -33.82
N VAL A 171 -7.05 -4.41 -33.23
CA VAL A 171 -8.02 -4.18 -32.15
C VAL A 171 -9.43 -4.05 -32.71
N LYS A 172 -10.28 -5.04 -32.43
CA LYS A 172 -11.74 -4.94 -32.63
C LYS A 172 -12.45 -5.06 -31.28
N LEU A 173 -13.35 -4.12 -30.98
CA LEU A 173 -14.03 -4.04 -29.67
C LEU A 173 -14.70 -5.35 -29.28
N GLU A 174 -15.41 -5.98 -30.21
CA GLU A 174 -16.06 -7.28 -30.01
C GLU A 174 -15.07 -8.38 -29.58
N GLN A 175 -13.85 -8.39 -30.13
CA GLN A 175 -12.81 -9.35 -29.79
C GLN A 175 -12.18 -9.03 -28.44
N VAL A 176 -11.96 -7.75 -28.12
CA VAL A 176 -11.45 -7.29 -26.82
C VAL A 176 -12.38 -7.75 -25.70
N TYR A 177 -13.68 -7.45 -25.81
CA TYR A 177 -14.65 -7.80 -24.78
C TYR A 177 -14.93 -9.31 -24.70
N ALA A 178 -14.94 -10.01 -25.84
CA ALA A 178 -15.03 -11.47 -25.85
C ALA A 178 -13.83 -12.12 -25.17
N PHE A 179 -12.61 -11.62 -25.43
CA PHE A 179 -11.39 -12.12 -24.81
C PHE A 179 -11.37 -11.87 -23.31
N TYR A 180 -11.77 -10.68 -22.85
CA TYR A 180 -11.77 -10.32 -21.43
C TYR A 180 -12.61 -11.28 -20.56
N SER A 181 -13.64 -11.90 -21.15
CA SER A 181 -14.51 -12.88 -20.48
C SER A 181 -13.88 -14.27 -20.32
N THR A 182 -12.68 -14.50 -20.85
CA THR A 182 -12.00 -15.82 -20.84
C THR A 182 -11.14 -16.03 -19.60
N GLU A 183 -10.85 -17.29 -19.27
CA GLU A 183 -9.85 -17.63 -18.23
C GLU A 183 -8.44 -17.19 -18.63
N GLU A 184 -8.09 -17.20 -19.92
CA GLU A 184 -6.80 -16.71 -20.42
C GLU A 184 -6.58 -15.22 -20.06
N ALA A 185 -7.62 -14.39 -20.24
CA ALA A 185 -7.57 -12.99 -19.84
C ALA A 185 -7.36 -12.82 -18.33
N LYS A 186 -8.05 -13.61 -17.50
CA LYS A 186 -7.89 -13.56 -16.04
C LYS A 186 -6.47 -13.95 -15.62
N GLU A 187 -5.92 -15.01 -16.19
CA GLU A 187 -4.57 -15.48 -15.85
C GLU A 187 -3.47 -14.51 -16.30
N VAL A 188 -3.60 -13.90 -17.49
CA VAL A 188 -2.65 -12.88 -17.92
C VAL A 188 -2.73 -11.64 -17.04
N LEU A 189 -3.93 -11.20 -16.64
CA LEU A 189 -4.08 -10.06 -15.73
C LEU A 189 -3.48 -10.34 -14.35
N LYS A 190 -3.75 -11.51 -13.74
CA LYS A 190 -3.15 -11.90 -12.45
C LYS A 190 -1.62 -11.92 -12.49
N LYS A 191 -1.04 -12.25 -13.63
CA LYS A 191 0.41 -12.32 -13.82
C LYS A 191 1.04 -10.93 -13.97
N TYR A 192 0.38 -10.00 -14.64
CA TYR A 192 1.01 -8.75 -15.05
C TYR A 192 0.47 -7.50 -14.34
N VAL A 193 -0.73 -7.51 -13.77
CA VAL A 193 -1.41 -6.29 -13.35
C VAL A 193 -1.55 -6.20 -11.83
N THR A 194 -1.18 -5.05 -11.28
CA THR A 194 -1.54 -4.59 -9.93
C THR A 194 -2.36 -3.31 -10.05
N LEU A 195 -3.49 -3.24 -9.34
CA LEU A 195 -4.34 -2.05 -9.30
C LEU A 195 -4.01 -1.20 -8.07
N LEU A 196 -3.94 0.13 -8.21
CA LEU A 196 -3.82 1.05 -7.09
C LEU A 196 -5.12 1.83 -6.92
N HIS A 197 -5.74 1.68 -5.75
CA HIS A 197 -6.75 2.65 -5.32
C HIS A 197 -6.12 4.03 -5.18
N CYS A 198 -6.86 5.09 -5.48
CA CYS A 198 -6.34 6.46 -5.49
C CYS A 198 -7.47 7.48 -5.42
N THR A 199 -7.22 8.60 -4.72
CA THR A 199 -8.02 9.82 -4.82
C THR A 199 -7.16 10.91 -5.46
N THR A 200 -7.55 11.39 -6.65
CA THR A 200 -6.79 12.39 -7.42
C THR A 200 -7.05 13.80 -6.90
N GLN A 201 -6.43 14.14 -5.78
CA GLN A 201 -6.45 15.48 -5.17
C GLN A 201 -5.18 15.66 -4.33
N TYR A 202 -4.59 16.86 -4.34
CA TYR A 202 -3.24 17.10 -3.82
C TYR A 202 -3.22 18.32 -2.88
N PRO A 203 -3.38 18.16 -1.56
CA PRO A 203 -3.57 16.89 -0.83
C PRO A 203 -5.03 16.40 -0.82
N ALA A 204 -5.22 15.08 -0.78
CA ALA A 204 -6.54 14.45 -0.70
C ALA A 204 -7.15 14.59 0.72
N PRO A 205 -8.35 15.15 0.87
CA PRO A 205 -9.07 15.20 2.14
C PRO A 205 -9.34 13.80 2.71
N MET A 206 -9.19 13.62 4.03
CA MET A 206 -9.29 12.29 4.67
C MET A 206 -10.63 11.59 4.44
N ASP A 207 -11.73 12.35 4.37
CA ASP A 207 -13.08 11.83 4.11
C ASP A 207 -13.29 11.40 2.65
N SER A 208 -12.42 11.80 1.72
CA SER A 208 -12.47 11.45 0.31
C SER A 208 -11.64 10.21 -0.06
N ILE A 209 -10.85 9.66 0.87
CA ILE A 209 -9.89 8.57 0.58
C ILE A 209 -10.59 7.24 0.37
N ASN A 210 -11.57 6.87 1.19
CA ASN A 210 -12.33 5.61 1.07
C ASN A 210 -11.44 4.34 0.95
N LEU A 211 -10.61 4.03 1.96
CA LEU A 211 -9.76 2.82 1.95
C LEU A 211 -10.54 1.50 1.81
N HIS A 212 -11.84 1.48 2.15
CA HIS A 212 -12.68 0.30 1.92
C HIS A 212 -12.85 -0.05 0.43
N ALA A 213 -12.67 0.91 -0.49
CA ALA A 213 -12.65 0.65 -1.93
C ALA A 213 -11.60 -0.39 -2.32
N MET A 214 -10.44 -0.43 -1.65
CA MET A 214 -9.40 -1.44 -1.90
C MET A 214 -9.92 -2.87 -1.70
N ASN A 215 -10.74 -3.09 -0.67
CA ASN A 215 -11.31 -4.40 -0.37
C ASN A 215 -12.34 -4.81 -1.43
N GLU A 216 -13.18 -3.87 -1.87
CA GLU A 216 -14.15 -4.16 -2.93
C GLU A 216 -13.44 -4.39 -4.27
N MET A 217 -12.44 -3.59 -4.63
CA MET A 217 -11.59 -3.81 -5.81
C MET A 217 -10.94 -5.19 -5.78
N LYS A 218 -10.38 -5.60 -4.64
CA LYS A 218 -9.77 -6.93 -4.46
C LYS A 218 -10.77 -8.06 -4.72
N LYS A 219 -12.00 -7.90 -4.22
CA LYS A 219 -13.09 -8.87 -4.39
C LYS A 219 -13.59 -8.92 -5.84
N VAL A 220 -13.79 -7.77 -6.47
CA VAL A 220 -14.32 -7.65 -7.83
C VAL A 220 -13.30 -8.14 -8.87
N PHE A 221 -12.07 -7.62 -8.81
CA PHE A 221 -11.06 -7.87 -9.85
C PHE A 221 -10.21 -9.11 -9.56
N GLN A 222 -10.11 -9.54 -8.29
CA GLN A 222 -9.26 -10.67 -7.87
C GLN A 222 -7.78 -10.49 -8.28
N LEU A 223 -7.33 -9.24 -8.33
CA LEU A 223 -5.95 -8.84 -8.62
C LEU A 223 -5.26 -8.33 -7.35
N PRO A 224 -3.91 -8.27 -7.32
CA PRO A 224 -3.19 -7.53 -6.29
C PRO A 224 -3.65 -6.07 -6.27
N ILE A 225 -3.95 -5.56 -5.07
CA ILE A 225 -4.39 -4.19 -4.83
C ILE A 225 -3.35 -3.46 -4.00
N GLY A 226 -3.04 -2.22 -4.36
CA GLY A 226 -2.24 -1.29 -3.59
C GLY A 226 -2.94 0.06 -3.44
N LEU A 227 -2.17 1.06 -3.01
CA LEU A 227 -2.62 2.45 -2.86
C LEU A 227 -1.61 3.40 -3.51
N SER A 228 -2.11 4.33 -4.31
CA SER A 228 -1.40 5.55 -4.74
C SER A 228 -2.04 6.71 -3.98
N ASP A 229 -1.25 7.29 -3.07
CA ASP A 229 -1.77 8.14 -2.00
C ASP A 229 -1.31 9.59 -2.14
N HIS A 230 -2.26 10.49 -1.95
CA HIS A 230 -2.07 11.94 -1.98
C HIS A 230 -2.58 12.61 -0.71
N SER A 231 -2.94 11.84 0.32
CA SER A 231 -3.33 12.37 1.62
C SER A 231 -2.16 13.07 2.33
N GLU A 232 -2.45 13.90 3.31
CA GLU A 232 -1.40 14.49 4.16
C GLU A 232 -0.88 13.48 5.20
N GLY A 233 0.43 13.46 5.40
CA GLY A 233 1.10 12.63 6.40
C GLY A 233 1.12 11.14 6.05
N ILE A 234 1.33 10.30 7.06
CA ILE A 234 1.78 8.91 6.89
C ILE A 234 0.75 7.83 7.28
N HIS A 235 -0.38 8.23 7.90
CA HIS A 235 -1.30 7.28 8.51
C HIS A 235 -2.00 6.37 7.50
N ILE A 236 -2.40 6.94 6.37
CA ILE A 236 -3.16 6.27 5.32
C ILE A 236 -2.37 5.14 4.63
N PRO A 237 -1.12 5.34 4.18
CA PRO A 237 -0.34 4.27 3.56
C PRO A 237 -0.05 3.13 4.55
N ILE A 238 0.26 3.44 5.81
CA ILE A 238 0.44 2.44 6.88
C ILE A 238 -0.85 1.64 7.09
N THR A 239 -1.99 2.31 7.17
CA THR A 239 -3.31 1.66 7.33
C THR A 239 -3.65 0.78 6.13
N ALA A 240 -3.35 1.24 4.91
CA ALA A 240 -3.59 0.49 3.68
C ALA A 240 -2.81 -0.83 3.65
N VAL A 241 -1.56 -0.86 4.13
CA VAL A 241 -0.79 -2.09 4.31
C VAL A 241 -1.45 -3.01 5.34
N GLY A 242 -1.91 -2.45 6.47
CA GLY A 242 -2.70 -3.20 7.45
C GLY A 242 -3.99 -3.82 6.87
N MET A 243 -4.55 -3.21 5.83
CA MET A 243 -5.71 -3.70 5.06
C MET A 243 -5.33 -4.64 3.90
N GLY A 244 -4.05 -4.93 3.70
CA GLY A 244 -3.54 -5.89 2.72
C GLY A 244 -3.16 -5.28 1.36
N ALA A 245 -2.84 -3.98 1.31
CA ALA A 245 -2.16 -3.38 0.16
C ALA A 245 -0.84 -4.12 -0.13
N THR A 246 -0.55 -4.38 -1.40
CA THR A 246 0.72 -5.01 -1.83
C THR A 246 1.71 -4.01 -2.42
N VAL A 247 1.24 -2.82 -2.75
CA VAL A 247 2.05 -1.71 -3.29
C VAL A 247 1.59 -0.42 -2.61
N ILE A 248 2.53 0.43 -2.21
CA ILE A 248 2.28 1.80 -1.75
C ILE A 248 3.06 2.75 -2.64
N GLU A 249 2.39 3.75 -3.18
CA GLU A 249 2.98 4.87 -3.89
C GLU A 249 2.62 6.16 -3.17
N LYS A 250 3.63 6.98 -2.85
CA LYS A 250 3.46 8.24 -2.12
C LYS A 250 4.42 9.29 -2.64
N HIS A 251 3.90 10.48 -2.92
CA HIS A 251 4.73 11.62 -3.32
C HIS A 251 5.68 12.03 -2.19
N PHE A 252 6.92 12.36 -2.55
CA PHE A 252 7.91 12.90 -1.63
C PHE A 252 8.74 14.02 -2.26
N THR A 253 9.35 14.83 -1.41
CA THR A 253 10.16 15.97 -1.80
C THR A 253 11.34 16.18 -0.85
N LEU A 254 12.27 17.05 -1.24
CA LEU A 254 13.36 17.52 -0.37
C LEU A 254 12.84 18.52 0.68
N ASP A 255 11.93 19.39 0.25
CA ASP A 255 11.34 20.46 1.06
C ASP A 255 9.94 20.80 0.50
N LYS A 256 8.95 20.82 1.39
CA LYS A 256 7.54 21.09 1.07
C LYS A 256 7.27 22.57 0.76
N THR A 257 8.22 23.46 1.06
CA THR A 257 8.13 24.90 0.80
C THR A 257 8.66 25.32 -0.57
N LEU A 258 9.27 24.41 -1.32
CA LEU A 258 9.72 24.66 -2.69
C LEU A 258 8.54 24.93 -3.61
N GLU A 259 8.76 25.81 -4.59
CA GLU A 259 7.78 26.09 -5.64
C GLU A 259 7.61 24.86 -6.55
N GLY A 260 6.36 24.49 -6.80
CA GLY A 260 5.99 23.45 -7.75
C GLY A 260 4.61 22.86 -7.42
N PRO A 261 4.01 22.11 -8.34
CA PRO A 261 2.62 21.70 -8.22
C PRO A 261 2.38 20.68 -7.09
N ASP A 262 3.38 19.85 -6.77
CA ASP A 262 3.19 18.66 -5.92
C ASP A 262 3.94 18.73 -4.57
N HIS A 263 4.82 19.73 -4.36
CA HIS A 263 5.65 19.83 -3.15
C HIS A 263 4.83 19.88 -1.86
N VAL A 264 3.73 20.63 -1.86
CA VAL A 264 2.86 20.83 -0.68
C VAL A 264 2.23 19.52 -0.22
N ALA A 265 1.78 18.68 -1.15
CA ALA A 265 1.13 17.40 -0.87
C ALA A 265 2.13 16.26 -0.60
N SER A 266 3.42 16.49 -0.83
CA SER A 266 4.48 15.49 -0.71
C SER A 266 4.96 15.30 0.72
N LEU A 267 5.51 14.13 1.04
CA LEU A 267 6.27 13.90 2.27
C LEU A 267 7.67 14.53 2.18
N ASN A 268 8.16 15.11 3.26
CA ASN A 268 9.58 15.46 3.38
C ASN A 268 10.43 14.19 3.70
N PRO A 269 11.78 14.28 3.76
CA PRO A 269 12.63 13.12 4.01
C PRO A 269 12.34 12.38 5.33
N ASP A 270 12.09 13.11 6.42
CA ASP A 270 11.81 12.51 7.74
C ASP A 270 10.45 11.80 7.74
N GLU A 271 9.45 12.40 7.11
CA GLU A 271 8.12 11.83 6.96
C GLU A 271 8.14 10.57 6.07
N LEU A 272 8.91 10.57 4.97
CA LEU A 272 9.08 9.40 4.12
C LEU A 272 9.70 8.23 4.89
N ASN A 273 10.78 8.50 5.64
CA ASN A 273 11.42 7.50 6.49
C ASN A 273 10.46 6.97 7.57
N ALA A 274 9.70 7.87 8.23
CA ALA A 274 8.71 7.48 9.24
C ALA A 274 7.58 6.62 8.64
N MET A 275 7.13 6.93 7.42
CA MET A 275 6.13 6.12 6.71
C MET A 275 6.64 4.71 6.44
N ILE A 276 7.86 4.58 5.90
CA ILE A 276 8.44 3.28 5.55
C ILE A 276 8.67 2.44 6.80
N GLN A 277 9.22 3.04 7.86
CA GLN A 277 9.39 2.32 9.13
C GLN A 277 8.05 1.89 9.72
N GLY A 278 7.02 2.74 9.68
CA GLY A 278 5.67 2.39 10.12
C GLY A 278 5.05 1.24 9.32
N ILE A 279 5.28 1.19 8.00
CA ILE A 279 4.88 0.05 7.17
C ILE A 279 5.59 -1.24 7.62
N ILE A 280 6.90 -1.20 7.82
CA ILE A 280 7.69 -2.36 8.27
C ILE A 280 7.19 -2.88 9.62
N ASP A 281 6.96 -1.98 10.57
CA ASP A 281 6.47 -2.32 11.92
C ASP A 281 5.09 -2.99 11.85
N VAL A 282 4.18 -2.47 11.01
CA VAL A 282 2.85 -3.06 10.80
C VAL A 282 2.96 -4.43 10.13
N GLU A 283 3.80 -4.59 9.11
CA GLU A 283 4.00 -5.89 8.44
C GLU A 283 4.50 -6.97 9.41
N GLN A 284 5.38 -6.60 10.34
CA GLN A 284 5.85 -7.49 11.40
C GLN A 284 4.73 -7.81 12.41
N ALA A 285 3.86 -6.84 12.72
CA ALA A 285 2.78 -6.98 13.69
C ALA A 285 1.54 -7.74 13.18
N LEU A 286 1.32 -7.82 11.85
CA LEU A 286 0.14 -8.46 11.26
C LEU A 286 -0.01 -9.95 11.64
N GLY A 287 1.09 -10.66 11.85
CA GLY A 287 1.09 -12.07 12.27
C GLY A 287 0.48 -13.03 11.24
N ASP A 288 -0.05 -14.17 11.71
CA ASP A 288 -0.65 -15.22 10.89
C ASP A 288 -2.20 -15.26 10.93
N GLY A 289 -2.81 -14.35 11.69
CA GLY A 289 -4.26 -14.27 11.88
C GLY A 289 -4.85 -15.32 12.82
N ILE A 290 -4.06 -16.24 13.38
CA ILE A 290 -4.56 -17.29 14.28
C ILE A 290 -4.45 -16.80 15.73
N LYS A 291 -5.59 -16.67 16.43
CA LYS A 291 -5.56 -16.23 17.83
C LYS A 291 -5.00 -17.32 18.75
N ASN A 292 -3.73 -17.19 19.07
CA ASN A 292 -3.02 -17.96 20.08
C ASN A 292 -2.27 -17.03 21.05
N PRO A 293 -1.92 -17.51 22.26
CA PRO A 293 -0.95 -16.83 23.10
C PRO A 293 0.44 -16.89 22.44
N THR A 294 1.15 -15.77 22.43
CA THR A 294 2.58 -15.76 22.10
C THR A 294 3.41 -16.39 23.22
N SER A 295 4.66 -16.74 22.94
CA SER A 295 5.61 -17.22 23.96
C SER A 295 5.80 -16.20 25.09
N VAL A 296 5.80 -14.91 24.77
CA VAL A 296 5.89 -13.80 25.74
C VAL A 296 4.63 -13.73 26.62
N GLU A 297 3.44 -13.94 26.06
CA GLU A 297 2.20 -14.02 26.85
C GLU A 297 2.16 -15.25 27.77
N LEU A 298 2.68 -16.40 27.31
CA LEU A 298 2.69 -17.64 28.10
C LEU A 298 3.45 -17.49 29.42
N GLN A 299 4.54 -16.72 29.44
CA GLN A 299 5.31 -16.44 30.66
C GLN A 299 4.47 -15.69 31.71
N ASN A 300 3.56 -14.83 31.26
CA ASN A 300 2.69 -14.05 32.13
C ASN A 300 1.43 -14.82 32.56
N ARG A 301 1.19 -16.02 32.02
CA ARG A 301 -0.04 -16.77 32.22
C ARG A 301 -0.25 -17.18 33.68
N ILE A 302 0.76 -17.79 34.30
CA ILE A 302 0.69 -18.25 35.70
C ILE A 302 0.50 -17.08 36.67
N PRO A 303 1.33 -16.01 36.65
CA PRO A 303 1.15 -14.90 37.59
C PRO A 303 -0.13 -14.08 37.34
N ALA A 304 -0.66 -14.05 36.12
CA ALA A 304 -1.85 -13.26 35.80
C ALA A 304 -3.17 -14.01 36.00
N ARG A 305 -3.19 -15.34 35.77
CA ARG A 305 -4.39 -16.18 35.95
C ARG A 305 -4.62 -16.53 37.41
N LYS A 306 -5.82 -17.01 37.68
CA LYS A 306 -6.31 -17.35 39.00
C LYS A 306 -6.59 -18.84 39.07
N SER A 307 -6.62 -19.36 40.29
CA SER A 307 -7.00 -20.72 40.65
C SER A 307 -8.01 -20.69 41.80
N LEU A 308 -8.59 -21.85 42.10
CA LEU A 308 -9.40 -22.03 43.30
C LEU A 308 -8.53 -21.92 44.54
N VAL A 309 -8.99 -21.13 45.51
CA VAL A 309 -8.27 -20.80 46.74
C VAL A 309 -9.24 -20.84 47.91
N ALA A 310 -8.77 -21.28 49.07
CA ALA A 310 -9.53 -21.23 50.30
C ALA A 310 -9.73 -19.78 50.76
N LYS A 311 -11.00 -19.35 50.88
CA LYS A 311 -11.39 -18.00 51.32
C LYS A 311 -11.17 -17.78 52.81
N LYS A 312 -11.17 -18.88 53.56
CA LYS A 312 -10.93 -19.01 55.00
C LYS A 312 -10.46 -20.45 55.21
N SER A 313 -10.03 -20.81 56.41
CA SER A 313 -9.66 -22.19 56.71
C SER A 313 -10.81 -23.16 56.40
N ILE A 314 -10.48 -24.30 55.77
CA ILE A 314 -11.38 -25.41 55.44
C ILE A 314 -10.83 -26.67 56.11
N GLN A 315 -11.68 -27.45 56.79
CA GLN A 315 -11.25 -28.69 57.44
C GLN A 315 -11.53 -29.94 56.59
N VAL A 316 -10.79 -31.03 56.82
CA VAL A 316 -11.15 -32.37 56.36
C VAL A 316 -12.62 -32.68 56.68
N GLY A 317 -13.36 -33.15 55.68
CA GLY A 317 -14.78 -33.47 55.81
C GLY A 317 -15.72 -32.28 55.63
N GLU A 318 -15.21 -31.04 55.54
CA GLU A 318 -16.04 -29.85 55.30
C GLU A 318 -16.50 -29.78 53.85
N ILE A 319 -17.71 -29.28 53.62
CA ILE A 319 -18.27 -29.10 52.27
C ILE A 319 -17.76 -27.78 51.67
N PHE A 320 -17.22 -27.84 50.45
CA PHE A 320 -16.91 -26.64 49.68
C PHE A 320 -18.19 -25.85 49.35
N SER A 321 -18.18 -24.55 49.64
CA SER A 321 -19.30 -23.63 49.44
C SER A 321 -18.80 -22.25 49.02
N SER A 322 -19.70 -21.38 48.57
CA SER A 322 -19.37 -19.98 48.26
C SER A 322 -18.88 -19.17 49.46
N SER A 323 -19.06 -19.70 50.69
CA SER A 323 -18.59 -19.05 51.91
C SER A 323 -17.12 -19.37 52.23
N ASN A 324 -16.58 -20.49 51.74
CA ASN A 324 -15.23 -20.96 52.08
C ASN A 324 -14.32 -21.14 50.85
N LEU A 325 -14.85 -21.17 49.63
CA LEU A 325 -14.09 -21.22 48.39
C LEU A 325 -14.07 -19.85 47.68
N THR A 326 -12.93 -19.45 47.13
CA THR A 326 -12.77 -18.23 46.34
C THR A 326 -11.81 -18.44 45.15
N ILE A 327 -11.56 -17.39 44.39
CA ILE A 327 -10.74 -17.40 43.18
C ILE A 327 -9.70 -16.28 43.28
N LYS A 328 -8.43 -16.66 43.48
CA LYS A 328 -7.28 -15.74 43.62
C LYS A 328 -6.12 -16.23 42.74
N ARG A 329 -5.10 -15.39 42.55
CA ARG A 329 -3.84 -15.73 41.85
C ARG A 329 -2.94 -16.54 42.79
N PRO A 330 -1.95 -17.30 42.28
CA PRO A 330 -1.59 -17.56 40.87
C PRO A 330 -2.54 -18.55 40.16
N GLY A 331 -2.25 -18.83 38.88
CA GLY A 331 -3.04 -19.70 38.00
C GLY A 331 -2.44 -21.09 37.75
N ASP A 332 -1.69 -21.62 38.72
CA ASP A 332 -1.04 -22.94 38.70
C ASP A 332 -1.73 -23.98 39.61
N GLY A 333 -2.76 -23.60 40.36
CA GLY A 333 -3.70 -24.52 41.02
C GLY A 333 -4.93 -24.83 40.16
N ILE A 334 -5.97 -25.43 40.76
CA ILE A 334 -7.19 -25.82 40.03
C ILE A 334 -7.85 -24.64 39.31
N GLU A 335 -8.20 -24.85 38.05
CA GLU A 335 -8.78 -23.80 37.21
C GLU A 335 -10.13 -23.29 37.77
N PRO A 336 -10.40 -21.97 37.72
CA PRO A 336 -11.67 -21.39 38.17
C PRO A 336 -12.90 -21.94 37.44
N SER A 337 -12.74 -22.48 36.23
CA SER A 337 -13.79 -23.16 35.47
C SER A 337 -14.38 -24.37 36.22
N LYS A 338 -13.61 -24.96 37.15
CA LYS A 338 -14.02 -26.07 38.01
C LYS A 338 -14.72 -25.63 39.29
N TYR A 339 -14.87 -24.33 39.55
CA TYR A 339 -15.47 -23.83 40.79
C TYR A 339 -16.77 -24.56 41.18
N TRP A 340 -17.73 -24.66 40.26
CA TRP A 340 -19.01 -25.31 40.53
C TRP A 340 -18.94 -26.83 40.66
N SER A 341 -17.89 -27.50 40.15
CA SER A 341 -17.71 -28.93 40.41
C SER A 341 -17.22 -29.20 41.82
N TYR A 342 -16.62 -28.21 42.50
CA TYR A 342 -16.23 -28.32 43.91
C TYR A 342 -17.38 -27.97 44.85
N ILE A 343 -18.26 -27.03 44.49
CA ILE A 343 -19.40 -26.68 45.36
C ILE A 343 -20.25 -27.91 45.68
N GLY A 344 -20.43 -28.18 46.97
CA GLY A 344 -21.16 -29.37 47.45
C GLY A 344 -20.29 -30.62 47.64
N GLN A 345 -19.04 -30.61 47.19
CA GLN A 345 -18.09 -31.70 47.44
C GLN A 345 -17.48 -31.60 48.84
N ILE A 346 -17.02 -32.75 49.35
CA ILE A 346 -16.37 -32.86 50.65
C ILE A 346 -14.86 -32.73 50.46
N SER A 347 -14.24 -31.82 51.22
CA SER A 347 -12.80 -31.63 51.29
C SER A 347 -12.13 -32.87 51.89
N SER A 348 -11.18 -33.48 51.17
CA SER A 348 -10.39 -34.62 51.64
C SER A 348 -9.13 -34.20 52.41
N LYS A 349 -8.76 -32.91 52.34
CA LYS A 349 -7.70 -32.29 53.16
C LYS A 349 -8.14 -30.99 53.82
N SER A 350 -7.31 -30.47 54.73
CA SER A 350 -7.50 -29.15 55.34
C SER A 350 -6.70 -28.10 54.57
N TYR A 351 -7.21 -26.87 54.54
CA TYR A 351 -6.58 -25.70 53.91
C TYR A 351 -6.57 -24.51 54.85
N ASN A 352 -5.53 -23.68 54.77
CA ASN A 352 -5.50 -22.36 55.37
C ASN A 352 -6.14 -21.31 54.45
N GLU A 353 -6.50 -20.15 55.00
CA GLU A 353 -6.87 -19.00 54.16
C GLU A 353 -5.75 -18.70 53.16
N ASP A 354 -6.13 -18.43 51.91
CA ASP A 354 -5.24 -18.16 50.78
C ASP A 354 -4.40 -19.33 50.25
N GLU A 355 -4.64 -20.54 50.77
CA GLU A 355 -4.05 -21.75 50.22
C GLU A 355 -4.77 -22.19 48.93
N LEU A 356 -4.00 -22.63 47.92
CA LEU A 356 -4.52 -23.17 46.67
C LEU A 356 -5.23 -24.50 46.92
N ILE A 357 -6.37 -24.69 46.25
CA ILE A 357 -7.02 -26.00 46.20
C ILE A 357 -6.25 -26.87 45.18
N ASP A 358 -5.91 -28.10 45.56
CA ASP A 358 -5.10 -29.02 44.72
C ASP A 358 -5.54 -30.50 44.77
N GLU A 359 -6.71 -30.80 45.35
CA GLU A 359 -7.23 -32.17 45.51
C GLU A 359 -8.23 -32.63 44.45
#